data_AF-A0A2A2H907-F1
#
_entry.id   AF-A0A2A2H907-F1
#
_cell.length_a   1.000
_cell.length_b   1.000
_cell.length_c   1.000
_cell.angle_alpha   90.00
_cell.angle_beta   90.00
_cell.angle_gamma   90.00
#
_symmetry.space_group_name_H-M   'P 1'
#
loop_
_entity.id
_entity.type
_entity.pdbx_description
1 polymer ?
#
loop_
_entity_poly.entity_id
_entity_poly.type
_entity_poly.pdbx_seq_one_letter_code
_entity_poly.pdbx_strand_id
1 'polypeptide(L)'
;MTADHRTRTYADGAVIEYEPATGLLKATGIEQGCIEAKNSLTVSAKRVTVKAAVNIELDTPNIICTNNLTTALLTVTQGAQMAGDVIHSGGTLMSNGIRVDNHRHGGVERGSAMTEGPQ
;
A
#
# COMPACT_ATOMS: atom_id res chain seq x y z
N MET A 1 -20.45 12.98 -35.68
CA MET A 1 -19.55 13.79 -34.85
C MET A 1 -18.18 13.13 -34.91
N THR A 2 -17.21 13.75 -35.58
CA THR A 2 -15.82 13.29 -35.57
C THR A 2 -15.21 13.67 -34.22
N ALA A 3 -14.58 12.72 -33.54
CA ALA A 3 -13.84 13.00 -32.32
C ALA A 3 -12.53 13.69 -32.72
N ASP A 4 -12.45 15.01 -32.52
CA ASP A 4 -11.23 15.75 -32.80
C ASP A 4 -10.17 15.43 -31.74
N HIS A 5 -9.01 14.95 -32.18
CA HIS A 5 -7.80 14.85 -31.36
C HIS A 5 -7.47 16.24 -30.79
N ARG A 6 -7.29 16.32 -29.45
CA ARG A 6 -7.02 17.59 -28.76
C ARG A 6 -5.68 17.52 -28.05
N THR A 7 -4.79 18.42 -28.41
CA THR A 7 -3.46 18.55 -27.82
C THR A 7 -3.19 20.01 -27.47
N ARG A 8 -2.68 20.24 -26.26
CA ARG A 8 -2.19 21.54 -25.81
C ARG A 8 -0.72 21.40 -25.41
N THR A 9 0.15 22.07 -26.14
CA THR A 9 1.58 22.21 -25.82
C THR A 9 1.83 23.57 -25.18
N TYR A 10 2.65 23.60 -24.13
CA TYR A 10 3.04 24.79 -23.38
C TYR A 10 4.49 25.20 -23.74
N ALA A 11 4.87 26.44 -23.42
CA ALA A 11 6.15 27.02 -23.82
C ALA A 11 7.38 26.34 -23.18
N ASP A 12 7.18 25.71 -22.02
CA ASP A 12 8.15 24.88 -21.31
C ASP A 12 8.26 23.46 -21.88
N GLY A 13 7.46 23.12 -22.89
CA GLY A 13 7.43 21.80 -23.51
C GLY A 13 6.45 20.81 -22.85
N ALA A 14 5.71 21.20 -21.81
CA ALA A 14 4.67 20.34 -21.23
C ALA A 14 3.52 20.11 -22.23
N VAL A 15 2.86 18.95 -22.12
CA VAL A 15 1.77 18.56 -23.02
C VAL A 15 0.60 17.96 -22.25
N ILE A 16 -0.62 18.39 -22.58
CA ILE A 16 -1.87 17.74 -22.19
C ILE A 16 -2.62 17.31 -23.45
N GLU A 17 -2.93 16.02 -23.60
CA GLU A 17 -3.54 15.46 -24.82
C GLU A 17 -4.59 14.38 -24.53
N TYR A 18 -5.59 14.27 -25.42
CA TYR A 18 -6.52 13.14 -25.48
C TYR A 18 -6.53 12.54 -26.90
N GLU A 19 -6.19 11.24 -27.00
CA GLU A 19 -6.12 10.48 -28.26
C GLU A 19 -7.35 9.56 -28.42
N PRO A 20 -8.34 9.90 -29.28
CA PRO A 20 -9.59 9.15 -29.40
C PRO A 20 -9.45 7.71 -29.89
N ALA A 21 -8.45 7.39 -30.73
CA ALA A 21 -8.26 6.04 -31.25
C ALA A 21 -7.86 5.04 -30.15
N THR A 22 -7.21 5.52 -29.09
CA THR A 22 -6.76 4.70 -27.96
C THR A 22 -7.52 5.01 -26.66
N GLY A 23 -8.26 6.12 -26.60
CA GLY A 23 -8.94 6.60 -25.39
C GLY A 23 -7.98 7.12 -24.31
N LEU A 24 -6.77 7.51 -24.70
CA LEU A 24 -5.68 7.82 -23.77
C LEU A 24 -5.62 9.32 -23.46
N LEU A 25 -5.81 9.67 -22.19
CA LEU A 25 -5.53 11.00 -21.64
C LEU A 25 -4.11 11.01 -21.04
N LYS A 26 -3.30 12.01 -21.39
CA LYS A 26 -1.93 12.17 -20.88
C LYS A 26 -1.64 13.61 -20.48
N ALA A 27 -0.87 13.76 -19.41
CA ALA A 27 -0.15 14.98 -19.04
C ALA A 27 1.32 14.62 -18.85
N THR A 28 2.22 15.25 -19.59
CA THR A 28 3.67 14.95 -19.60
C THR A 28 4.51 16.22 -19.56
N GLY A 29 5.76 16.11 -19.11
CA GLY A 29 6.70 17.24 -19.04
C GLY A 29 6.41 18.25 -17.92
N ILE A 30 5.45 17.96 -17.03
CA ILE A 30 5.12 18.80 -15.88
C ILE A 30 6.09 18.55 -14.71
N GLU A 31 6.43 19.60 -13.97
CA GLU A 31 7.21 19.47 -12.72
C GLU A 31 6.33 19.08 -11.52
N GLN A 32 5.10 19.59 -11.47
CA GLN A 32 4.15 19.36 -10.38
C GLN A 32 2.71 19.25 -10.91
N GLY A 33 1.87 18.49 -10.20
CA GLY A 33 0.43 18.42 -10.42
C GLY A 33 -0.32 18.47 -9.09
N CYS A 34 -1.40 19.24 -9.03
CA CYS A 34 -2.24 19.38 -7.85
C CYS A 34 -3.72 19.33 -8.26
N ILE A 35 -4.54 18.62 -7.48
CA ILE A 35 -6.00 18.55 -7.67
C ILE A 35 -6.65 18.84 -6.31
N GLU A 36 -7.32 19.98 -6.20
CA GLU A 36 -8.05 20.38 -5.00
C GLU A 36 -9.56 20.32 -5.26
N ALA A 37 -10.26 19.50 -4.48
CA ALA A 37 -11.71 19.38 -4.52
C ALA A 37 -12.29 19.68 -3.14
N LYS A 38 -13.40 20.42 -3.08
CA LYS A 38 -14.03 20.80 -1.80
C LYS A 38 -14.72 19.65 -1.07
N ASN A 39 -15.19 18.65 -1.81
CA ASN A 39 -16.02 17.58 -1.28
C ASN A 39 -15.39 16.20 -1.48
N SER A 40 -15.11 15.82 -2.72
CA SER A 40 -14.58 14.49 -3.04
C SER A 40 -13.83 14.45 -4.37
N LEU A 41 -12.95 13.47 -4.48
CA LEU A 41 -12.29 13.06 -5.71
C LEU A 41 -12.51 11.56 -5.88
N THR A 42 -13.02 11.15 -7.04
CA THR A 42 -13.27 9.73 -7.37
C THR A 42 -12.46 9.33 -8.59
N VAL A 43 -11.72 8.23 -8.48
CA VAL A 43 -10.99 7.61 -9.60
C VAL A 43 -11.54 6.21 -9.82
N SER A 44 -12.11 5.94 -11.00
CA SER A 44 -12.68 4.64 -11.35
C SER A 44 -12.02 4.11 -12.63
N ALA A 45 -11.35 2.96 -12.51
CA ALA A 45 -10.71 2.27 -13.60
C ALA A 45 -10.57 0.78 -13.25
N LYS A 46 -10.39 -0.07 -14.27
CA LYS A 46 -10.09 -1.50 -14.03
C LYS A 46 -8.75 -1.71 -13.31
N ARG A 47 -7.82 -0.77 -13.45
CA ARG A 47 -6.49 -0.80 -12.81
C ARG A 47 -6.02 0.64 -12.58
N VAL A 48 -5.46 0.89 -11.40
CA VAL A 48 -4.75 2.13 -11.06
C VAL A 48 -3.33 1.75 -10.66
N THR A 49 -2.33 2.43 -11.22
CA THR A 49 -0.92 2.23 -10.90
C THR A 49 -0.30 3.56 -10.55
N VAL A 50 0.31 3.66 -9.37
CA VAL A 50 1.09 4.83 -8.93
C VAL A 50 2.57 4.43 -8.95
N LYS A 51 3.39 5.22 -9.63
CA LYS A 51 4.85 5.05 -9.65
C LYS A 51 5.49 6.29 -9.04
N ALA A 52 6.03 6.14 -7.84
CA ALA A 52 6.78 7.19 -7.15
C ALA A 52 8.15 6.65 -6.74
N ALA A 53 9.20 7.42 -6.96
CA ALA A 53 10.58 6.99 -6.67
C ALA A 53 10.99 7.21 -5.21
N VAL A 54 10.25 8.07 -4.48
CA VAL A 54 10.59 8.46 -3.09
C VAL A 54 9.56 7.92 -2.11
N ASN A 55 8.32 8.37 -2.17
CA ASN A 55 7.24 7.91 -1.30
C ASN A 55 5.85 8.09 -1.95
N ILE A 56 4.84 7.48 -1.33
CA ILE A 56 3.42 7.82 -1.49
C ILE A 56 2.91 8.10 -0.09
N GLU A 57 2.41 9.31 0.16
CA GLU A 57 1.85 9.73 1.44
C GLU A 57 0.32 9.83 1.35
N LEU A 58 -0.37 9.28 2.35
CA LEU A 58 -1.84 9.29 2.46
C LEU A 58 -2.23 9.95 3.79
N ASP A 59 -2.25 11.27 3.81
CA ASP A 59 -2.60 12.06 4.99
C ASP A 59 -4.13 12.13 5.15
N THR A 60 -4.68 11.15 5.85
CA THR A 60 -6.10 11.05 6.16
C THR A 60 -6.29 10.27 7.47
N PRO A 61 -7.33 10.59 8.27
CA PRO A 61 -7.64 9.82 9.47
C PRO A 61 -7.96 8.35 9.21
N ASN A 62 -8.42 7.98 8.01
CA ASN A 62 -8.81 6.62 7.70
C ASN A 62 -8.52 6.23 6.25
N ILE A 63 -7.84 5.10 6.07
CA ILE A 63 -7.57 4.46 4.78
C ILE A 63 -8.26 3.09 4.79
N ILE A 64 -9.18 2.87 3.85
CA ILE A 64 -9.95 1.62 3.76
C ILE A 64 -9.54 0.87 2.50
N CYS A 65 -8.93 -0.30 2.66
CA CYS A 65 -8.82 -1.31 1.62
C CYS A 65 -9.99 -2.29 1.77
N THR A 66 -10.88 -2.38 0.77
CA THR A 66 -12.11 -3.19 0.86
C THR A 66 -11.88 -4.70 0.70
N ASN A 67 -10.69 -5.08 0.25
CA ASN A 67 -10.28 -6.46 0.02
C ASN A 67 -8.82 -6.62 0.52
N ASN A 68 -8.00 -7.40 -0.18
CA ASN A 68 -6.63 -7.69 0.22
C ASN A 68 -5.69 -6.46 0.11
N LEU A 69 -4.78 -6.32 1.08
CA LEU A 69 -3.63 -5.43 1.04
C LEU A 69 -2.35 -6.25 0.97
N THR A 70 -1.62 -6.16 -0.16
CA THR A 70 -0.30 -6.78 -0.31
C THR A 70 0.78 -5.72 -0.17
N THR A 71 1.75 -5.95 0.72
CA THR A 71 2.94 -5.11 0.88
C THR A 71 4.17 -5.99 1.11
N ALA A 72 5.36 -5.50 0.75
CA ALA A 72 6.61 -6.20 1.01
C ALA A 72 7.01 -6.14 2.50
N LEU A 73 6.80 -4.98 3.12
CA LEU A 73 7.07 -4.73 4.54
C LEU A 73 5.91 -3.92 5.14
N LEU A 74 5.60 -4.17 6.42
CA LEU A 74 4.56 -3.46 7.16
C LEU A 74 5.16 -2.89 8.45
N THR A 75 4.99 -1.59 8.67
CA THR A 75 5.33 -0.92 9.94
C THR A 75 4.05 -0.33 10.52
N VAL A 76 3.78 -0.62 11.79
CA VAL A 76 2.62 -0.12 12.54
C VAL A 76 3.14 0.62 13.77
N THR A 77 2.77 1.88 13.92
CA THR A 77 3.38 2.78 14.93
C THR A 77 2.48 3.05 16.14
N GLN A 78 1.16 2.90 15.99
CA GLN A 78 0.17 3.23 17.03
C GLN A 78 -0.76 2.04 17.36
N GLY A 79 -0.23 0.82 17.25
CA GLY A 79 -0.98 -0.41 17.50
C GLY A 79 -1.86 -0.84 16.33
N ALA A 80 -2.40 -2.05 16.42
CA ALA A 80 -3.30 -2.64 15.45
C ALA A 80 -4.28 -3.60 16.13
N GLN A 81 -5.46 -3.74 15.52
CA GLN A 81 -6.39 -4.83 15.80
C GLN A 81 -6.42 -5.76 14.58
N MET A 82 -6.32 -7.07 14.82
CA MET A 82 -6.41 -8.10 13.78
C MET A 82 -7.53 -9.07 14.15
N ALA A 83 -8.30 -9.51 13.16
CA ALA A 83 -9.37 -10.48 13.32
C ALA A 83 -9.35 -11.49 12.17
N GLY A 84 -9.76 -12.73 12.46
CA GLY A 84 -9.60 -13.87 11.55
C GLY A 84 -8.25 -14.56 11.69
N ASP A 85 -7.99 -15.52 10.82
CA ASP A 85 -6.75 -16.29 10.83
C ASP A 85 -5.57 -15.43 10.35
N VAL A 86 -4.49 -15.43 11.14
CA VAL A 86 -3.23 -14.77 10.80
C VAL A 86 -2.13 -15.82 10.67
N ILE A 87 -1.73 -16.11 9.44
CA ILE A 87 -0.70 -17.11 9.13
C ILE A 87 0.62 -16.39 8.89
N HIS A 88 1.56 -16.54 9.82
CA HIS A 88 2.95 -16.07 9.67
C HIS A 88 3.88 -17.26 9.38
N SER A 89 4.69 -17.14 8.33
CA SER A 89 5.69 -18.14 7.96
C SER A 89 6.89 -17.49 7.25
N GLY A 90 7.96 -18.25 7.02
CA GLY A 90 9.14 -17.74 6.31
C GLY A 90 9.98 -16.72 7.08
N GLY A 91 9.81 -16.64 8.41
CA GLY A 91 10.47 -15.64 9.25
C GLY A 91 10.25 -15.88 10.74
N THR A 92 10.43 -14.83 11.54
CA THR A 92 10.25 -14.83 12.99
C THR A 92 9.24 -13.76 13.39
N LEU A 93 8.19 -14.14 14.13
CA LEU A 93 7.26 -13.22 14.75
C LEU A 93 7.71 -12.98 16.19
N MET A 94 8.02 -11.74 16.55
CA MET A 94 8.47 -11.35 17.88
C MET A 94 7.58 -10.31 18.51
N SER A 95 7.36 -10.44 19.82
CA SER A 95 6.71 -9.44 20.65
C SER A 95 7.59 -9.17 21.88
N ASN A 96 8.05 -7.93 22.04
CA ASN A 96 8.92 -7.50 23.14
C ASN A 96 10.15 -8.41 23.35
N GLY A 97 10.79 -8.84 22.25
CA GLY A 97 11.96 -9.72 22.30
C GLY A 97 11.66 -11.22 22.39
N ILE A 98 10.39 -11.63 22.52
CA ILE A 98 9.99 -13.04 22.60
C ILE A 98 9.54 -13.54 21.23
N ARG A 99 10.25 -14.55 20.71
CA ARG A 99 9.93 -15.24 19.47
C ARG A 99 8.79 -16.24 19.68
N VAL A 100 7.65 -16.04 19.02
CA VAL A 100 6.42 -16.82 19.25
C VAL A 100 6.62 -18.32 19.03
N ASP A 101 7.22 -18.72 17.92
CA ASP A 101 7.36 -20.11 17.48
C ASP A 101 8.50 -20.88 18.17
N ASN A 102 9.30 -20.25 19.03
CA ASN A 102 10.42 -20.89 19.73
C ASN A 102 10.67 -20.27 21.12
N HIS A 103 9.62 -19.79 21.78
CA HIS A 103 9.76 -19.24 23.13
C HIS A 103 9.97 -20.36 24.16
N ARG A 104 10.69 -20.03 25.23
CA ARG A 104 10.96 -20.93 26.35
C ARG A 104 10.59 -20.26 27.66
N HIS A 105 10.25 -21.08 28.65
CA HIS A 105 9.92 -20.64 30.00
C HIS A 105 11.03 -21.05 30.98
N GLY A 106 11.39 -20.16 31.91
CA GLY A 106 12.33 -20.42 33.01
C GLY A 106 11.61 -20.42 34.36
N GLY A 107 12.27 -20.87 35.43
CA GLY A 107 11.72 -20.82 36.80
C GLY A 107 10.67 -21.90 37.12
N VAL A 108 10.52 -22.89 36.24
CA VAL A 108 9.71 -24.10 36.46
C VAL A 108 10.63 -25.31 36.57
N GLU A 109 10.31 -26.27 37.45
CA GLU A 109 11.05 -27.54 37.53
C GLU A 109 11.04 -28.21 36.16
N ARG A 110 12.23 -28.48 35.63
CA ARG A 110 12.37 -29.19 34.36
C ARG A 110 12.13 -30.66 34.62
N GLY A 111 11.06 -31.22 34.07
CA GLY A 111 10.93 -32.67 33.95
C GLY A 111 12.14 -33.26 33.21
N SER A 112 12.40 -34.56 33.37
CA SER A 112 13.46 -35.27 32.63
C SER A 112 13.23 -35.29 31.12
N ALA A 113 12.04 -34.91 30.66
CA ALA A 113 11.68 -34.72 29.25
C ALA A 113 11.77 -33.24 28.86
N MET A 114 12.29 -32.96 27.65
CA MET A 114 12.02 -31.67 27.00
C MET A 114 10.51 -31.54 26.82
N THR A 115 9.92 -30.45 27.33
CA THR A 115 8.65 -30.00 26.78
C THR A 115 8.91 -29.66 25.31
N GLU A 116 8.10 -30.18 24.39
CA GLU A 116 8.20 -29.79 22.99
C GLU A 116 8.03 -28.26 22.86
N GLY A 117 8.50 -27.70 21.75
CA GLY A 117 8.24 -26.30 21.43
C GLY A 117 6.73 -26.03 21.33
N PRO A 118 6.32 -24.76 21.15
CA PRO A 118 4.92 -24.45 20.86
C PRO A 118 4.40 -25.35 19.73
N GLN A 119 3.36 -26.13 20.00
CA GLN A 119 2.62 -26.93 19.02
C GLN A 119 1.50 -26.10 18.40
#